data_AF-A0A553QMF8-F1
#
_entry.id   AF-A0A553QMF8-F1
#
_cell.length_a   1.000
_cell.length_b   1.000
_cell.length_c   1.000
_cell.angle_alpha   90.00
_cell.angle_beta   90.00
_cell.angle_gamma   90.00
#
_symmetry.space_group_name_H-M   'P 1'
#
loop_
_entity.id
_entity.type
_entity.pdbx_description
1 polymer ?
#
loop_
_entity_poly.entity_id
_entity_poly.type
_entity_poly.pdbx_seq_one_letter_code
_entity_poly.pdbx_strand_id
1 'polypeptide(L)'
;MSLSAGKLSADDLNSLIAHAHRRIDQLNRELAEQRVREQIHIEVALEQQKLEDQKALERAVISALEHSREEMRLEQEKKVQEVREVMEAEMRTQLRRQAAAHTDHLRDVLKVQEQELREEAEEILNSKMIEQETHYRRLTQEQLDTFTLDMNSAYARLKGIEEAIDSHVIAEEEARKAHKLWLSVEALNYTLKSAGADVPTDPLRDAVLIIKESCADNEFAQALATAIPEESLSRGIYSEASLRARFYTIRRLVRRVALIDETHNSLYQYFLSYLQSVLLFEREQEAPPAKLALEDLDTFKLLAYATYSLERGDLELAAKFVNQLRGESQRVAQDWLKEARLTLETKQAISLLSAHANAVGLGTTQSP
;
A
#
# COMPACT_ATOMS: atom_id res chain seq x y z
N MET A 1 -98.76 158.89 66.10
CA MET A 1 -100.00 159.68 66.23
C MET A 1 -99.89 160.56 67.49
N SER A 2 -100.02 161.87 67.28
CA SER A 2 -100.38 163.02 68.16
C SER A 2 -100.42 162.94 69.71
N LEU A 3 -99.95 164.06 70.32
CA LEU A 3 -100.29 164.70 71.62
C LEU A 3 -99.73 164.00 72.88
N SER A 4 -98.98 164.61 73.80
CA SER A 4 -99.14 165.91 74.47
C SER A 4 -97.88 166.28 75.28
N ALA A 5 -97.80 167.55 75.72
CA ALA A 5 -96.67 168.16 76.40
C ALA A 5 -96.46 167.70 77.86
N GLY A 6 -95.21 167.64 78.28
CA GLY A 6 -94.82 167.54 79.70
C GLY A 6 -93.30 167.41 79.85
N LYS A 7 -92.66 168.46 80.38
CA LYS A 7 -91.21 168.53 80.64
C LYS A 7 -90.76 167.35 81.52
N LEU A 8 -89.73 166.62 81.09
CA LEU A 8 -89.08 165.54 81.82
C LEU A 8 -87.64 165.93 82.20
N SER A 9 -87.27 165.64 83.45
CA SER A 9 -86.03 165.98 84.14
C SER A 9 -84.91 164.96 83.87
N ALA A 10 -83.67 165.36 84.12
CA ALA A 10 -82.41 164.68 83.83
C ALA A 10 -82.20 163.29 84.47
N ASP A 11 -83.07 162.83 85.38
CA ASP A 11 -82.93 161.53 86.07
C ASP A 11 -83.42 160.34 85.23
N ASP A 12 -84.36 160.51 84.30
CA ASP A 12 -84.88 159.39 83.50
C ASP A 12 -83.91 158.96 82.37
N LEU A 13 -83.05 159.86 81.90
CA LEU A 13 -82.08 159.61 80.82
C LEU A 13 -80.90 158.74 81.29
N ASN A 14 -80.49 158.86 82.55
CA ASN A 14 -79.44 158.02 83.14
C ASN A 14 -79.91 156.57 83.37
N SER A 15 -81.21 156.35 83.60
CA SER A 15 -81.78 155.01 83.77
C SER A 15 -81.76 154.18 82.46
N LEU A 16 -81.93 154.86 81.32
CA LEU A 16 -81.99 154.23 79.99
C LEU A 16 -80.58 153.86 79.48
N ILE A 17 -79.57 154.66 79.80
CA ILE A 17 -78.16 154.38 79.45
C ILE A 17 -77.63 153.16 80.24
N ALA A 18 -77.98 153.00 81.51
CA ALA A 18 -77.58 151.85 82.31
C ALA A 18 -78.22 150.53 81.84
N HIS A 19 -79.47 150.57 81.38
CA HIS A 19 -80.14 149.38 80.82
C HIS A 19 -79.54 148.95 79.47
N ALA A 20 -79.19 149.91 78.60
CA ALA A 20 -78.55 149.62 77.32
C ALA A 20 -77.17 148.94 77.50
N HIS A 21 -76.33 149.41 78.43
CA HIS A 21 -75.03 148.79 78.69
C HIS A 21 -75.15 147.35 79.22
N ARG A 22 -76.09 147.08 80.13
CA ARG A 22 -76.33 145.70 80.61
C ARG A 22 -76.77 144.75 79.49
N ARG A 23 -77.57 145.24 78.54
CA ARG A 23 -78.03 144.41 77.42
C ARG A 23 -76.92 144.12 76.41
N ILE A 24 -76.03 145.07 76.16
CA ILE A 24 -74.85 144.90 75.30
C ILE A 24 -73.86 143.89 75.91
N ASP A 25 -73.61 143.97 77.22
CA ASP A 25 -72.73 143.00 77.90
C ASP A 25 -73.29 141.58 77.90
N GLN A 26 -74.62 141.44 78.00
CA GLN A 26 -75.29 140.14 77.95
C GLN A 26 -75.15 139.49 76.56
N LEU A 27 -75.37 140.26 75.48
CA LEU A 27 -75.21 139.78 74.10
C LEU A 27 -73.76 139.46 73.75
N ASN A 28 -72.79 140.24 74.25
CA ASN A 28 -71.37 139.93 74.04
C ASN A 28 -70.94 138.63 74.73
N ARG A 29 -71.51 138.29 75.91
CA ARG A 29 -71.27 136.98 76.55
C ARG A 29 -71.88 135.83 75.76
N GLU A 30 -73.11 135.96 75.29
CA GLU A 30 -73.77 134.93 74.47
C GLU A 30 -73.03 134.67 73.16
N LEU A 31 -72.51 135.72 72.51
CA LEU A 31 -71.77 135.60 71.25
C LEU A 31 -70.37 134.97 71.44
N ALA A 32 -69.70 135.26 72.56
CA ALA A 32 -68.45 134.60 72.91
C ALA A 32 -68.66 133.11 73.24
N GLU A 33 -69.73 132.78 73.98
CA GLU A 33 -70.08 131.38 74.27
C GLU A 33 -70.41 130.59 72.99
N GLN A 34 -71.13 131.19 72.04
CA GLN A 34 -71.43 130.52 70.76
C GLN A 34 -70.16 130.26 69.93
N ARG A 35 -69.24 131.22 69.84
CA ARG A 35 -67.98 131.04 69.09
C ARG A 35 -67.12 129.93 69.67
N VAL A 36 -67.05 129.80 70.99
CA VAL A 36 -66.29 128.73 71.65
C VAL A 36 -66.94 127.37 71.39
N ARG A 37 -68.27 127.27 71.43
CA ARG A 37 -68.99 126.02 71.11
C ARG A 37 -68.77 125.62 69.65
N GLU A 38 -68.84 126.56 68.71
CA GLU A 38 -68.60 126.27 67.30
C GLU A 38 -67.14 125.86 67.03
N GLN A 39 -66.15 126.51 67.66
CA GLN A 39 -64.75 126.09 67.55
C GLN A 39 -64.54 124.66 68.05
N ILE A 40 -65.09 124.32 69.22
CA ILE A 40 -65.00 122.95 69.77
C ILE A 40 -65.67 121.95 68.82
N HIS A 41 -66.85 122.28 68.27
CA HIS A 41 -67.52 121.39 67.31
C HIS A 41 -66.72 121.19 66.02
N ILE A 42 -66.10 122.25 65.49
CA ILE A 42 -65.27 122.17 64.29
C ILE A 42 -64.00 121.35 64.56
N GLU A 43 -63.34 121.53 65.70
CA GLU A 43 -62.17 120.75 66.09
C GLU A 43 -62.51 119.26 66.24
N VAL A 44 -63.61 118.92 66.92
CA VAL A 44 -64.07 117.53 67.08
C VAL A 44 -64.42 116.90 65.73
N ALA A 45 -65.09 117.63 64.83
CA ALA A 45 -65.41 117.13 63.49
C ALA A 45 -64.15 116.90 62.63
N LEU A 46 -63.16 117.80 62.73
CA LEU A 46 -61.86 117.66 62.06
C LEU A 46 -61.06 116.46 62.60
N GLU A 47 -61.08 116.22 63.90
CA GLU A 47 -60.44 115.04 64.50
C GLU A 47 -61.13 113.73 64.06
N GLN A 48 -62.46 113.71 64.02
CA GLN A 48 -63.22 112.58 63.51
C GLN A 48 -62.91 112.31 62.03
N GLN A 49 -62.89 113.34 61.20
CA GLN A 49 -62.55 113.20 59.78
C GLN A 49 -61.12 112.68 59.58
N LYS A 50 -60.13 113.22 60.32
CA LYS A 50 -58.75 112.71 60.27
C LYS A 50 -58.66 111.23 60.65
N LEU A 51 -59.41 110.81 61.67
CA LEU A 51 -59.42 109.41 62.10
C LEU A 51 -60.07 108.50 61.04
N GLU A 52 -61.15 108.96 60.40
CA GLU A 52 -61.80 108.23 59.32
C GLU A 52 -60.92 108.13 58.07
N ASP A 53 -60.25 109.22 57.69
CA ASP A 53 -59.31 109.26 56.58
C ASP A 53 -58.09 108.37 56.85
N GLN A 54 -57.55 108.36 58.08
CA GLN A 54 -56.49 107.43 58.48
C GLN A 54 -56.94 105.97 58.37
N LYS A 55 -58.13 105.63 58.88
CA LYS A 55 -58.68 104.27 58.76
C LYS A 55 -58.99 103.87 57.32
N ALA A 56 -59.39 104.82 56.47
CA ALA A 56 -59.62 104.57 55.04
C ALA A 56 -58.29 104.33 54.31
N LEU A 57 -57.26 105.14 54.61
CA LEU A 57 -55.92 105.00 54.08
C LEU A 57 -55.28 103.67 54.50
N GLU A 58 -55.35 103.31 55.78
CA GLU A 58 -54.83 102.04 56.30
C GLU A 58 -55.48 100.84 55.60
N ARG A 59 -56.81 100.84 55.42
CA ARG A 59 -57.52 99.79 54.69
C ARG A 59 -57.12 99.71 53.23
N ALA A 60 -56.97 100.86 52.56
CA ALA A 60 -56.52 100.90 51.17
C ALA A 60 -55.08 100.38 51.00
N VAL A 61 -54.19 100.76 51.93
CA VAL A 61 -52.79 100.28 51.94
C VAL A 61 -52.73 98.78 52.21
N ILE A 62 -53.48 98.27 53.19
CA ILE A 62 -53.55 96.82 53.48
C ILE A 62 -54.06 96.05 52.25
N SER A 63 -55.16 96.50 51.63
CA SER A 63 -55.73 95.84 50.45
C SER A 63 -54.78 95.88 49.25
N ALA A 64 -54.11 97.00 48.99
CA ALA A 64 -53.12 97.11 47.92
C ALA A 64 -51.89 96.21 48.17
N LEU A 65 -51.47 96.09 49.43
CA LEU A 65 -50.35 95.26 49.84
C LEU A 65 -50.70 93.76 49.76
N GLU A 66 -51.92 93.37 50.13
CA GLU A 66 -52.45 92.02 49.93
C GLU A 66 -52.55 91.66 48.44
N HIS A 67 -53.05 92.58 47.61
CA HIS A 67 -53.12 92.37 46.17
C HIS A 67 -51.73 92.18 45.55
N SER A 68 -50.77 93.05 45.88
CA SER A 68 -49.39 92.94 45.41
C SER A 68 -48.71 91.64 45.89
N ARG A 69 -48.99 91.19 47.11
CA ARG A 69 -48.50 89.90 47.63
C ARG A 69 -49.07 88.71 46.86
N GLU A 70 -50.36 88.72 46.57
CA GLU A 70 -51.00 87.63 45.81
C GLU A 70 -50.53 87.61 44.35
N GLU A 71 -50.40 88.78 43.71
CA GLU A 71 -49.79 88.89 42.37
C GLU A 71 -48.37 88.34 42.35
N MET A 72 -47.54 88.72 43.35
CA MET A 72 -46.19 88.18 43.49
C MET A 72 -46.19 86.66 43.71
N ARG A 73 -47.12 86.13 44.50
CA ARG A 73 -47.24 84.67 44.72
C ARG A 73 -47.62 83.94 43.43
N LEU A 74 -48.61 84.46 42.70
CA LEU A 74 -49.06 83.91 41.42
C LEU A 74 -47.95 83.98 40.35
N GLU A 75 -47.18 85.06 40.30
CA GLU A 75 -46.02 85.15 39.41
C GLU A 75 -44.92 84.16 39.78
N GLN A 76 -44.65 83.96 41.07
CA GLN A 76 -43.69 82.95 41.54
C GLN A 76 -44.16 81.54 41.21
N GLU A 77 -45.42 81.21 41.46
CA GLU A 77 -46.01 79.92 41.11
C GLU A 77 -45.94 79.66 39.60
N LYS A 78 -46.25 80.66 38.77
CA LYS A 78 -46.10 80.58 37.31
C LYS A 78 -44.65 80.31 36.89
N LYS A 79 -43.68 81.04 37.45
CA LYS A 79 -42.25 80.84 37.15
C LYS A 79 -41.76 79.45 37.57
N VAL A 80 -42.20 78.97 38.74
CA VAL A 80 -41.87 77.61 39.20
C VAL A 80 -42.45 76.56 38.27
N GLN A 81 -43.69 76.75 37.81
CA GLN A 81 -44.34 75.85 36.88
C GLN A 81 -43.65 75.85 35.51
N GLU A 82 -43.31 77.02 34.97
CA GLU A 82 -42.59 77.15 33.71
C GLU A 82 -41.22 76.46 33.77
N VAL A 83 -40.46 76.68 34.85
CA VAL A 83 -39.17 76.00 35.07
C VAL A 83 -39.33 74.48 35.17
N ARG A 84 -40.39 73.99 35.83
CA ARG A 84 -40.69 72.55 35.90
C ARG A 84 -41.01 71.98 34.52
N GLU A 85 -41.84 72.66 33.74
CA GLU A 85 -42.22 72.21 32.40
C GLU A 85 -41.02 72.16 31.45
N VAL A 86 -40.15 73.19 31.49
CA VAL A 86 -38.90 73.21 30.72
C VAL A 86 -37.98 72.07 31.18
N MET A 87 -37.80 71.88 32.49
CA MET A 87 -36.94 70.81 33.00
C MET A 87 -37.48 69.41 32.67
N GLU A 88 -38.79 69.19 32.75
CA GLU A 88 -39.42 67.93 32.32
C GLU A 88 -39.28 67.69 30.82
N ALA A 89 -39.42 68.73 29.99
CA ALA A 89 -39.22 68.64 28.56
C ALA A 89 -37.77 68.32 28.21
N GLU A 90 -36.80 69.02 28.82
CA GLU A 90 -35.37 68.75 28.67
C GLU A 90 -35.03 67.33 29.12
N MET A 91 -35.49 66.91 30.30
CA MET A 91 -35.28 65.56 30.82
C MET A 91 -35.83 64.49 29.86
N ARG A 92 -37.05 64.67 29.34
CA ARG A 92 -37.63 63.77 28.33
C ARG A 92 -36.77 63.71 27.07
N THR A 93 -36.26 64.84 26.59
CA THR A 93 -35.39 64.84 25.40
C THR A 93 -34.06 64.15 25.65
N GLN A 94 -33.44 64.35 26.83
CA GLN A 94 -32.21 63.68 27.21
C GLN A 94 -32.41 62.17 27.33
N LEU A 95 -33.47 61.72 28.00
CA LEU A 95 -33.80 60.30 28.11
C LEU A 95 -34.05 59.66 26.75
N ARG A 96 -34.75 60.35 25.84
CA ARG A 96 -34.95 59.87 24.46
C ARG A 96 -33.63 59.75 23.70
N ARG A 97 -32.75 60.75 23.81
CA ARG A 97 -31.41 60.70 23.19
C ARG A 97 -30.56 59.59 23.76
N GLN A 98 -30.58 59.40 25.08
CA GLN A 98 -29.86 58.32 25.75
C GLN A 98 -30.40 56.95 25.34
N ALA A 99 -31.72 56.77 25.30
CA ALA A 99 -32.34 55.53 24.85
C ALA A 99 -32.02 55.23 23.38
N ALA A 100 -32.05 56.25 22.51
CA ALA A 100 -31.65 56.11 21.11
C ALA A 100 -30.16 55.74 20.98
N ALA A 101 -29.26 56.49 21.62
CA ALA A 101 -27.83 56.20 21.59
C ALA A 101 -27.49 54.82 22.15
N HIS A 102 -28.16 54.39 23.22
CA HIS A 102 -28.00 53.04 23.77
C HIS A 102 -28.53 51.97 22.82
N THR A 103 -29.66 52.21 22.15
CA THR A 103 -30.21 51.28 21.16
C THR A 103 -29.28 51.16 19.95
N ASP A 104 -28.74 52.27 19.47
CA ASP A 104 -27.77 52.30 18.37
C ASP A 104 -26.48 51.57 18.76
N HIS A 105 -25.94 51.84 19.96
CA HIS A 105 -24.77 51.15 20.47
C HIS A 105 -25.00 49.63 20.60
N LEU A 106 -26.12 49.21 21.17
CA LEU A 106 -26.48 47.78 21.23
C LEU A 106 -26.57 47.16 19.84
N ARG A 107 -27.16 47.88 18.87
CA ARG A 107 -27.28 47.41 17.50
C ARG A 107 -25.91 47.21 16.85
N ASP A 108 -24.98 48.11 17.10
CA ASP A 108 -23.63 48.00 16.54
C ASP A 108 -22.81 46.89 17.22
N VAL A 109 -22.91 46.75 18.55
CA VAL A 109 -22.30 45.61 19.27
C VAL A 109 -22.86 44.28 18.78
N LEU A 110 -24.19 44.18 18.60
CA LEU A 110 -24.82 42.96 18.09
C LEU A 110 -24.38 42.63 16.66
N LYS A 111 -24.21 43.64 15.79
CA LYS A 111 -23.70 43.41 14.43
C LYS A 111 -22.27 42.90 14.45
N VAL A 112 -21.40 43.48 15.28
CA VAL A 112 -20.01 43.03 15.41
C VAL A 112 -19.98 41.59 15.93
N GLN A 113 -20.74 41.27 16.98
CA GLN A 113 -20.83 39.90 17.49
C GLN A 113 -21.38 38.92 16.45
N GLU A 114 -22.38 39.31 15.65
CA GLU A 114 -22.92 38.49 14.58
C GLU A 114 -21.88 38.23 13.47
N GLN A 115 -21.04 39.21 13.16
CA GLN A 115 -19.94 39.06 12.21
C GLN A 115 -18.84 38.15 12.76
N GLU A 116 -18.38 38.38 13.99
CA GLU A 116 -17.38 37.54 14.65
C GLU A 116 -17.84 36.08 14.72
N LEU A 117 -19.08 35.84 15.14
CA LEU A 117 -19.65 34.47 15.17
C LEU A 117 -19.76 33.83 13.80
N ARG A 118 -20.02 34.62 12.74
CA ARG A 118 -20.03 34.11 11.35
C ARG A 118 -18.62 33.75 10.89
N GLU A 119 -17.65 34.62 11.13
CA GLU A 119 -16.26 34.39 10.77
C GLU A 119 -15.71 33.16 11.51
N GLU A 120 -15.93 33.04 12.81
CA GLU A 120 -15.57 31.84 13.59
C GLU A 120 -16.23 30.57 13.05
N ALA A 121 -17.52 30.63 12.71
CA ALA A 121 -18.23 29.49 12.14
C ALA A 121 -17.69 29.08 10.76
N GLU A 122 -17.35 30.05 9.90
CA GLU A 122 -16.73 29.82 8.61
C GLU A 122 -15.31 29.23 8.74
N GLU A 123 -14.51 29.73 9.67
CA GLU A 123 -13.18 29.18 9.96
C GLU A 123 -13.24 27.74 10.47
N ILE A 124 -14.17 27.43 11.38
CA ILE A 124 -14.38 26.07 11.89
C ILE A 124 -14.87 25.14 10.77
N LEU A 125 -15.75 25.62 9.90
CA LEU A 125 -16.24 24.83 8.76
C LEU A 125 -15.11 24.55 7.76
N ASN A 126 -14.34 25.58 7.40
CA ASN A 126 -13.24 25.47 6.46
C ASN A 126 -12.12 24.56 6.99
N SER A 127 -11.75 24.70 8.27
CA SER A 127 -10.77 23.81 8.90
C SER A 127 -11.21 22.35 8.87
N LYS A 128 -12.46 22.06 9.25
CA LYS A 128 -13.02 20.69 9.17
C LYS A 128 -13.10 20.16 7.74
N MET A 129 -13.43 21.01 6.77
CA MET A 129 -13.47 20.61 5.36
C MET A 129 -12.07 20.24 4.85
N ILE A 130 -11.06 21.05 5.17
CA ILE A 130 -9.65 20.77 4.83
C ILE A 130 -9.15 19.50 5.53
N GLU A 131 -9.47 19.31 6.80
CA GLU A 131 -9.13 18.08 7.54
C GLU A 131 -9.76 16.84 6.88
N GLN A 132 -11.02 16.92 6.47
CA GLN A 132 -11.67 15.83 5.75
C GLN A 132 -11.03 15.59 4.38
N GLU A 133 -10.81 16.63 3.58
CA GLU A 133 -10.16 16.49 2.27
C GLU A 133 -8.77 15.87 2.38
N THR A 134 -7.96 16.32 3.34
CA THR A 134 -6.62 15.77 3.57
C THR A 134 -6.67 14.32 4.02
N HIS A 135 -7.63 13.96 4.88
CA HIS A 135 -7.87 12.58 5.29
C HIS A 135 -8.26 11.70 4.09
N TYR A 136 -9.20 12.13 3.24
CA TYR A 136 -9.59 11.39 2.04
C TYR A 136 -8.44 11.23 1.04
N ARG A 137 -7.64 12.29 0.83
CA ARG A 137 -6.46 12.22 -0.04
C ARG A 137 -5.42 11.23 0.50
N ARG A 138 -5.16 11.21 1.81
CA ARG A 138 -4.27 10.23 2.44
C ARG A 138 -4.77 8.80 2.27
N LEU A 139 -6.04 8.54 2.58
CA LEU A 139 -6.63 7.20 2.43
C LEU A 139 -6.56 6.72 0.98
N THR A 140 -6.84 7.60 0.02
CA THR A 140 -6.75 7.27 -1.41
C THR A 140 -5.31 6.99 -1.82
N GLN A 141 -4.35 7.78 -1.34
CA GLN A 141 -2.93 7.56 -1.60
C GLN A 141 -2.46 6.22 -1.01
N GLU A 142 -2.82 5.91 0.23
CA GLU A 142 -2.47 4.64 0.88
C GLU A 142 -3.08 3.44 0.13
N GLN A 143 -4.31 3.56 -0.37
CA GLN A 143 -4.94 2.52 -1.20
C GLN A 143 -4.20 2.33 -2.52
N LEU A 144 -3.80 3.41 -3.18
CA LEU A 144 -3.01 3.36 -4.41
C LEU A 144 -1.64 2.73 -4.15
N ASP A 145 -0.94 3.16 -3.10
CA ASP A 145 0.37 2.63 -2.73
C ASP A 145 0.28 1.14 -2.41
N THR A 146 -0.73 0.71 -1.63
CA THR A 146 -0.98 -0.71 -1.33
C THR A 146 -1.27 -1.50 -2.60
N PHE A 147 -2.14 -0.98 -3.48
CA PHE A 147 -2.44 -1.62 -4.76
C PHE A 147 -1.19 -1.74 -5.65
N THR A 148 -0.35 -0.71 -5.70
CA THR A 148 0.90 -0.77 -6.48
C THR A 148 1.88 -1.81 -5.92
N LEU A 149 1.98 -1.92 -4.59
CA LEU A 149 2.80 -2.93 -3.93
C LEU A 149 2.29 -4.34 -4.27
N ASP A 150 0.98 -4.57 -4.13
CA ASP A 150 0.36 -5.86 -4.45
C ASP A 150 0.55 -6.22 -5.93
N MET A 151 0.37 -5.25 -6.84
CA MET A 151 0.59 -5.46 -8.27
C MET A 151 2.05 -5.78 -8.58
N ASN A 152 3.00 -5.08 -7.96
CA ASN A 152 4.43 -5.37 -8.11
C ASN A 152 4.81 -6.74 -7.53
N SER A 153 4.22 -7.14 -6.40
CA SER A 153 4.42 -8.47 -5.81
C SER A 153 3.88 -9.56 -6.73
N ALA A 154 2.67 -9.39 -7.27
CA ALA A 154 2.09 -10.32 -8.23
C ALA A 154 2.94 -10.41 -9.51
N TYR A 155 3.41 -9.28 -10.03
CA TYR A 155 4.30 -9.23 -11.19
C TYR A 155 5.63 -9.95 -10.93
N ALA A 156 6.27 -9.72 -9.79
CA ALA A 156 7.50 -10.41 -9.41
C ALA A 156 7.31 -11.93 -9.27
N ARG A 157 6.17 -12.37 -8.72
CA ARG A 157 5.82 -13.80 -8.67
C ARG A 157 5.61 -14.40 -10.06
N LEU A 158 4.88 -13.71 -10.93
CA LEU A 158 4.67 -14.16 -12.31
C LEU A 158 5.99 -14.27 -13.06
N LYS A 159 6.86 -13.27 -12.95
CA LYS A 159 8.18 -13.29 -13.54
C LYS A 159 9.05 -14.44 -12.99
N GLY A 160 9.01 -14.67 -11.68
CA GLY A 160 9.72 -15.81 -11.08
C GLY A 160 9.19 -17.16 -11.54
N ILE A 161 7.88 -17.28 -11.80
CA ILE A 161 7.27 -18.48 -12.39
C ILE A 161 7.70 -18.63 -13.85
N GLU A 162 7.71 -17.56 -14.63
CA GLU A 162 8.15 -17.56 -16.03
C GLU A 162 9.61 -18.01 -16.13
N GLU A 163 10.52 -17.42 -15.34
CA GLU A 163 11.93 -17.81 -15.29
C GLU A 163 12.11 -19.27 -14.87
N ALA A 164 11.32 -19.76 -13.90
CA ALA A 164 11.36 -21.16 -13.47
C ALA A 164 10.81 -22.13 -14.52
N ILE A 165 9.78 -21.74 -15.27
CA ILE A 165 9.23 -22.53 -16.38
C ILE A 165 10.26 -22.60 -17.51
N ASP A 166 10.87 -21.48 -17.90
CA ASP A 166 11.88 -21.46 -18.95
C ASP A 166 13.09 -22.32 -18.60
N SER A 167 13.58 -22.25 -17.35
CA SER A 167 14.66 -23.13 -16.89
C SER A 167 14.24 -24.61 -16.89
N HIS A 168 13.00 -24.91 -16.50
CA HIS A 168 12.48 -26.27 -16.51
C HIS A 168 12.34 -26.82 -17.93
N VAL A 169 11.89 -26.02 -18.89
CA VAL A 169 11.76 -26.44 -20.30
C VAL A 169 13.12 -26.83 -20.88
N ILE A 170 14.17 -26.04 -20.62
CA ILE A 170 15.53 -26.34 -21.07
C ILE A 170 16.02 -27.65 -20.44
N ALA A 171 15.87 -27.79 -19.11
CA ALA A 171 16.27 -29.00 -18.41
C ALA A 171 15.48 -30.25 -18.88
N GLU A 172 14.19 -30.10 -19.17
CA GLU A 172 13.34 -31.17 -19.68
C GLU A 172 13.73 -31.57 -21.11
N GLU A 173 14.08 -30.62 -21.98
CA GLU A 173 14.60 -30.92 -23.32
C GLU A 173 15.91 -31.72 -23.26
N GLU A 174 16.84 -31.35 -22.38
CA GLU A 174 18.09 -32.08 -22.17
C GLU A 174 17.84 -33.49 -21.60
N ALA A 175 16.97 -33.61 -20.59
CA ALA A 175 16.57 -34.89 -20.02
C ALA A 175 15.87 -35.79 -21.06
N ARG A 176 15.03 -35.22 -21.92
CA ARG A 176 14.36 -35.93 -23.01
C ARG A 176 15.36 -36.43 -24.05
N LYS A 177 16.36 -35.62 -24.43
CA LYS A 177 17.46 -36.05 -25.32
C LYS A 177 18.23 -37.22 -24.70
N ALA A 178 18.62 -37.10 -23.43
CA ALA A 178 19.33 -38.15 -22.70
C ALA A 178 18.50 -39.44 -22.61
N HIS A 179 17.21 -39.33 -22.33
CA HIS A 179 16.30 -40.48 -22.26
C HIS A 179 16.12 -41.16 -23.62
N LYS A 180 15.98 -40.40 -24.71
CA LYS A 180 15.92 -40.94 -26.08
C LYS A 180 17.20 -41.72 -26.42
N LEU A 181 18.37 -41.19 -26.06
CA LEU A 181 19.65 -41.87 -26.25
C LEU A 181 19.68 -43.19 -25.45
N TRP A 182 19.30 -43.14 -24.18
CA TRP A 182 19.27 -44.32 -23.31
C TRP A 182 18.36 -45.42 -23.86
N LEU A 183 17.13 -45.09 -24.25
CA LEU A 183 16.18 -46.02 -24.87
C LEU A 183 16.74 -46.64 -26.16
N SER A 184 17.39 -45.83 -27.00
CA SER A 184 17.97 -46.28 -28.26
C SER A 184 19.13 -47.26 -28.03
N VAL A 185 19.96 -47.01 -27.02
CA VAL A 185 21.07 -47.90 -26.65
C VAL A 185 20.55 -49.17 -25.97
N GLU A 186 19.52 -49.09 -25.13
CA GLU A 186 18.95 -50.29 -24.50
C GLU A 186 18.21 -51.16 -25.53
N ALA A 187 17.52 -50.55 -26.50
CA ALA A 187 16.96 -51.28 -27.64
C ALA A 187 18.04 -52.01 -28.44
N LEU A 188 19.19 -51.38 -28.68
CA LEU A 188 20.34 -52.00 -29.35
C LEU A 188 20.95 -53.15 -28.51
N ASN A 189 20.99 -53.01 -27.19
CA ASN A 189 21.43 -54.08 -26.29
C ASN A 189 20.46 -55.27 -26.31
N TYR A 190 19.16 -54.99 -26.37
CA TYR A 190 18.13 -56.00 -26.49
C TYR A 190 18.22 -56.78 -27.82
N THR A 191 18.43 -56.10 -28.96
CA THR A 191 18.60 -56.78 -30.25
C THR A 191 19.83 -57.70 -30.25
N LEU A 192 20.93 -57.28 -29.61
CA LEU A 192 22.13 -58.12 -29.48
C LEU A 192 21.86 -59.38 -28.63
N LYS A 193 21.12 -59.26 -27.53
CA LYS A 193 20.78 -60.38 -26.63
C LYS A 193 19.72 -61.31 -27.21
N SER A 194 18.80 -60.79 -28.01
CA SER A 194 17.68 -61.55 -28.59
C SER A 194 18.05 -62.31 -29.87
N ALA A 195 19.30 -62.26 -30.31
CA ALA A 195 19.75 -62.94 -31.53
C ALA A 195 19.71 -64.47 -31.39
N GLY A 196 19.25 -65.15 -32.43
CA GLY A 196 19.10 -66.61 -32.46
C GLY A 196 20.42 -67.38 -32.36
N ALA A 197 20.33 -68.68 -32.11
CA ALA A 197 21.49 -69.54 -31.90
C ALA A 197 22.32 -69.81 -33.17
N ASP A 198 21.73 -69.69 -34.37
CA ASP A 198 22.40 -70.02 -35.63
C ASP A 198 22.31 -68.93 -36.72
N VAL A 199 21.59 -67.84 -36.45
CA VAL A 199 21.37 -66.74 -37.40
C VAL A 199 21.99 -65.46 -36.84
N PRO A 200 22.69 -64.65 -37.66
CA PRO A 200 23.12 -63.32 -37.26
C PRO A 200 21.95 -62.47 -36.73
N THR A 201 22.23 -61.52 -35.86
CA THR A 201 21.28 -60.46 -35.48
C THR A 201 20.79 -59.71 -36.71
N ASP A 202 19.61 -59.11 -36.62
CA ASP A 202 19.15 -58.14 -37.62
C ASP A 202 20.18 -57.01 -37.83
N PRO A 203 20.23 -56.41 -39.03
CA PRO A 203 21.17 -55.33 -39.33
C PRO A 203 21.08 -54.18 -38.32
N LEU A 204 22.23 -53.81 -37.74
CA LEU A 204 22.30 -52.78 -36.70
C LEU A 204 22.26 -51.34 -37.25
N ARG A 205 22.22 -51.19 -38.58
CA ARG A 205 22.25 -49.89 -39.27
C ARG A 205 21.18 -48.93 -38.76
N ASP A 206 19.94 -49.37 -38.67
CA ASP A 206 18.81 -48.49 -38.34
C ASP A 206 18.90 -48.00 -36.89
N ALA A 207 19.28 -48.89 -35.96
CA ALA A 207 19.48 -48.53 -34.57
C ALA A 207 20.65 -47.55 -34.37
N VAL A 208 21.76 -47.73 -35.11
CA VAL A 208 22.92 -46.83 -35.05
C VAL A 208 22.62 -45.47 -35.71
N LEU A 209 21.79 -45.43 -36.75
CA LEU A 209 21.31 -44.17 -37.32
C LEU A 209 20.46 -43.38 -36.32
N ILE A 210 19.55 -44.04 -35.61
CA ILE A 210 18.75 -43.39 -34.55
C ILE A 210 19.65 -42.80 -33.46
N ILE A 211 20.71 -43.52 -33.07
CA ILE A 211 21.70 -43.02 -32.10
C ILE A 211 22.43 -41.79 -32.66
N LYS A 212 22.89 -41.83 -33.92
CA LYS A 212 23.54 -40.69 -34.59
C LYS A 212 22.63 -39.46 -34.67
N GLU A 213 21.36 -39.64 -34.99
CA GLU A 213 20.37 -38.55 -35.02
C GLU A 213 20.06 -38.00 -33.63
N SER A 214 20.02 -38.86 -32.61
CA SER A 214 19.78 -38.44 -31.22
C SER A 214 20.96 -37.68 -30.60
N CYS A 215 22.17 -37.86 -31.14
CA CYS A 215 23.43 -37.34 -30.60
C CYS A 215 24.20 -36.45 -31.59
N ALA A 216 23.49 -35.62 -32.36
CA ALA A 216 24.13 -34.63 -33.25
C ALA A 216 25.07 -33.65 -32.49
N ASP A 217 24.83 -33.47 -31.20
CA ASP A 217 25.57 -32.51 -30.36
C ASP A 217 26.79 -33.13 -29.63
N ASN A 218 26.86 -34.46 -29.52
CA ASN A 218 27.87 -35.16 -28.70
C ASN A 218 28.95 -35.84 -29.56
N GLU A 219 30.16 -35.26 -29.59
CA GLU A 219 31.31 -35.77 -30.34
C GLU A 219 31.69 -37.21 -29.94
N PHE A 220 31.62 -37.54 -28.65
CA PHE A 220 31.94 -38.87 -28.13
C PHE A 220 30.97 -39.96 -28.65
N ALA A 221 29.67 -39.69 -28.64
CA ALA A 221 28.66 -40.63 -29.13
C ALA A 221 28.76 -40.81 -30.65
N GLN A 222 29.10 -39.76 -31.39
CA GLN A 222 29.35 -39.84 -32.82
C GLN A 222 30.59 -40.67 -33.13
N ALA A 223 31.70 -40.42 -32.44
CA ALA A 223 32.93 -41.18 -32.60
C ALA A 223 32.70 -42.68 -32.35
N LEU A 224 31.96 -43.04 -31.28
CA LEU A 224 31.60 -44.44 -31.00
C LEU A 224 30.66 -45.02 -32.06
N ALA A 225 29.67 -44.27 -32.54
CA ALA A 225 28.78 -44.72 -33.60
C ALA A 225 29.48 -44.89 -34.97
N THR A 226 30.59 -44.18 -35.20
CA THR A 226 31.47 -44.40 -36.37
C THR A 226 32.51 -45.49 -36.17
N ALA A 227 32.86 -45.81 -34.93
CA ALA A 227 33.81 -46.87 -34.59
C ALA A 227 33.21 -48.28 -34.73
N ILE A 228 31.89 -48.40 -34.84
CA ILE A 228 31.20 -49.69 -35.08
C ILE A 228 31.54 -50.19 -36.50
N PRO A 229 32.04 -51.43 -36.66
CA PRO A 229 32.41 -51.97 -37.96
C PRO A 229 31.24 -52.01 -38.96
N GLU A 230 31.47 -51.62 -40.22
CA GLU A 230 30.45 -51.63 -41.29
C GLU A 230 29.87 -53.04 -41.58
N GLU A 231 30.67 -54.07 -41.35
CA GLU A 231 30.23 -55.47 -41.47
C GLU A 231 29.12 -55.80 -40.45
N SER A 232 29.19 -55.23 -39.24
CA SER A 232 28.16 -55.39 -38.22
C SER A 232 26.89 -54.60 -38.52
N LEU A 233 27.01 -53.45 -39.20
CA LEU A 233 25.87 -52.60 -39.59
C LEU A 233 25.04 -53.23 -40.71
N SER A 234 25.70 -53.89 -41.66
CA SER A 234 25.05 -54.47 -42.85
C SER A 234 24.53 -55.89 -42.63
N ARG A 235 25.31 -56.75 -41.97
CA ARG A 235 25.01 -58.18 -41.81
C ARG A 235 24.49 -58.54 -40.42
N GLY A 236 24.74 -57.70 -39.42
CA GLY A 236 24.52 -58.04 -38.02
C GLY A 236 25.62 -58.93 -37.45
N ILE A 237 25.41 -59.39 -36.22
CA ILE A 237 26.44 -59.98 -35.36
C ILE A 237 26.02 -61.38 -34.91
N TYR A 238 26.98 -62.26 -34.67
CA TYR A 238 26.72 -63.57 -34.07
C TYR A 238 26.58 -63.46 -32.55
N SER A 239 25.52 -64.04 -31.98
CA SER A 239 25.38 -64.12 -30.52
C SER A 239 26.52 -64.94 -29.91
N GLU A 240 26.89 -64.69 -28.64
CA GLU A 240 27.93 -65.47 -27.95
C GLU A 240 27.59 -66.96 -27.91
N ALA A 241 26.30 -67.29 -27.79
CA ALA A 241 25.81 -68.67 -27.86
C ALA A 241 26.07 -69.30 -29.24
N SER A 242 25.85 -68.56 -30.33
CA SER A 242 26.13 -69.04 -31.69
C SER A 242 27.62 -69.23 -31.94
N LEU A 243 28.46 -68.30 -31.47
CA LEU A 243 29.92 -68.42 -31.58
C LEU A 243 30.45 -69.60 -30.80
N ARG A 244 29.87 -69.88 -29.62
CA ARG A 244 30.19 -71.04 -28.81
C ARG A 244 29.82 -72.35 -29.52
N ALA A 245 28.63 -72.43 -30.12
CA ALA A 245 28.22 -73.59 -30.91
C ALA A 245 29.15 -73.82 -32.11
N ARG A 246 29.48 -72.75 -32.86
CA ARG A 246 30.43 -72.80 -33.99
C ARG A 246 31.83 -73.21 -33.52
N PHE A 247 32.28 -72.74 -32.36
CA PHE A 247 33.57 -73.09 -31.81
C PHE A 247 33.74 -74.60 -31.59
N TYR A 248 32.71 -75.32 -31.14
CA TYR A 248 32.82 -76.79 -31.00
C TYR A 248 33.05 -77.50 -32.34
N THR A 249 32.46 -76.99 -33.43
CA THR A 249 32.71 -77.49 -34.79
C THR A 249 34.13 -77.19 -35.24
N ILE A 250 34.60 -75.96 -35.02
CA ILE A 250 35.96 -75.54 -35.39
C ILE A 250 37.00 -76.26 -34.53
N ARG A 251 36.77 -76.46 -33.24
CA ARG A 251 37.63 -77.23 -32.35
C ARG A 251 37.93 -78.62 -32.93
N ARG A 252 36.92 -79.31 -33.48
CA ARG A 252 37.11 -80.61 -34.14
C ARG A 252 37.98 -80.51 -35.39
N LEU A 253 37.89 -79.42 -36.15
CA LEU A 253 38.70 -79.19 -37.35
C LEU A 253 40.14 -78.79 -37.00
N VAL A 254 40.32 -77.87 -36.06
CA VAL A 254 41.63 -77.42 -35.55
C VAL A 254 42.40 -78.60 -34.95
N ARG A 255 41.72 -79.49 -34.21
CA ARG A 255 42.32 -80.70 -33.64
C ARG A 255 42.90 -81.64 -34.71
N ARG A 256 42.27 -81.75 -35.89
CA ARG A 256 42.75 -82.58 -37.01
C ARG A 256 44.01 -82.02 -37.70
N VAL A 257 44.30 -80.75 -37.46
CA VAL A 257 45.34 -79.95 -38.14
C VAL A 257 46.40 -79.46 -37.13
N ALA A 258 46.30 -79.89 -35.87
CA ALA A 258 47.06 -79.35 -34.74
C ALA A 258 48.58 -79.65 -34.76
N LEU A 259 49.04 -80.61 -35.57
CA LEU A 259 50.46 -81.00 -35.71
C LEU A 259 51.13 -80.43 -36.97
N ILE A 260 50.47 -79.48 -37.65
CA ILE A 260 50.94 -78.94 -38.92
C ILE A 260 51.53 -77.55 -38.70
N ASP A 261 52.86 -77.49 -38.70
CA ASP A 261 53.63 -76.25 -38.63
C ASP A 261 53.74 -75.56 -39.99
N GLU A 262 53.98 -74.25 -39.98
CA GLU A 262 54.00 -73.35 -41.15
C GLU A 262 55.00 -73.75 -42.25
N THR A 263 55.99 -74.58 -41.93
CA THR A 263 57.09 -74.97 -42.81
C THR A 263 56.88 -76.30 -43.54
N HIS A 264 55.88 -77.11 -43.16
CA HIS A 264 55.74 -78.49 -43.65
C HIS A 264 54.35 -78.82 -44.21
N ASN A 265 54.22 -78.79 -45.54
CA ASN A 265 52.94 -78.98 -46.26
C ASN A 265 52.82 -80.33 -46.99
N SER A 266 53.21 -81.43 -46.34
CA SER A 266 53.12 -82.77 -46.96
C SER A 266 51.79 -83.49 -46.63
N LEU A 267 51.12 -84.07 -47.64
CA LEU A 267 49.84 -84.79 -47.46
C LEU A 267 49.92 -85.94 -46.43
N TYR A 268 51.08 -86.59 -46.30
CA TYR A 268 51.32 -87.62 -45.29
C TYR A 268 51.24 -87.08 -43.85
N GLN A 269 51.63 -85.82 -43.62
CA GLN A 269 51.59 -85.17 -42.32
C GLN A 269 50.16 -84.79 -41.91
N TYR A 270 49.30 -84.44 -42.89
CA TYR A 270 47.85 -84.29 -42.65
C TYR A 270 47.22 -85.61 -42.20
N PHE A 271 47.60 -86.74 -42.81
CA PHE A 271 47.11 -88.06 -42.41
C PHE A 271 47.58 -88.46 -41.00
N LEU A 272 48.85 -88.20 -40.66
CA LEU A 272 49.37 -88.46 -39.31
C LEU A 272 48.74 -87.54 -38.25
N SER A 273 48.53 -86.25 -38.55
CA SER A 273 47.85 -85.32 -37.64
C SER A 273 46.41 -85.76 -37.40
N TYR A 274 45.72 -86.24 -38.43
CA TYR A 274 44.39 -86.83 -38.29
C TYR A 274 44.38 -88.07 -37.39
N LEU A 275 45.27 -89.05 -37.62
CA LEU A 275 45.37 -90.25 -36.78
C LEU A 275 45.68 -89.92 -35.32
N GLN A 276 46.65 -89.02 -35.08
CA GLN A 276 47.00 -88.56 -33.75
C GLN A 276 45.82 -87.85 -33.07
N SER A 277 45.10 -87.01 -33.81
CA SER A 277 43.92 -86.31 -33.31
C SER A 277 42.83 -87.27 -32.85
N VAL A 278 42.71 -88.46 -33.44
CA VAL A 278 41.74 -89.50 -33.04
C VAL A 278 42.25 -90.31 -31.85
N LEU A 279 43.56 -90.55 -31.76
CA LEU A 279 44.16 -91.46 -30.79
C LEU A 279 44.53 -90.79 -29.45
N LEU A 280 44.78 -89.47 -29.44
CA LEU A 280 45.01 -88.71 -28.21
C LEU A 280 43.70 -88.44 -27.45
N PHE A 281 43.54 -89.04 -26.28
CA PHE A 281 42.48 -88.67 -25.33
C PHE A 281 42.92 -87.45 -24.52
N GLU A 282 42.28 -86.31 -24.76
CA GLU A 282 42.53 -85.06 -24.05
C GLU A 282 41.42 -84.78 -23.03
N ARG A 283 41.76 -84.10 -21.93
CA ARG A 283 40.77 -83.54 -21.00
C ARG A 283 39.99 -82.44 -21.70
N GLU A 284 38.66 -82.57 -21.73
CA GLU A 284 37.81 -81.65 -22.49
C GLU A 284 37.87 -80.20 -21.98
N GLN A 285 38.24 -80.01 -20.71
CA GLN A 285 38.31 -78.74 -20.00
C GLN A 285 39.50 -78.74 -19.04
N GLU A 286 40.33 -77.69 -19.12
CA GLU A 286 41.40 -77.41 -18.16
C GLU A 286 41.33 -75.93 -17.78
N ALA A 287 41.52 -75.62 -16.50
CA ALA A 287 41.51 -74.23 -16.04
C ALA A 287 42.84 -73.56 -16.44
N PRO A 288 42.80 -72.37 -17.08
CA PRO A 288 44.02 -71.68 -17.46
C PRO A 288 44.81 -71.25 -16.21
N PRO A 289 46.14 -71.44 -16.17
CA PRO A 289 46.97 -70.97 -15.06
C PRO A 289 47.04 -69.44 -15.02
N ALA A 290 47.20 -68.86 -13.83
CA ALA A 290 47.23 -67.41 -13.61
C ALA A 290 48.41 -66.67 -14.29
N LYS A 291 49.45 -67.40 -14.71
CA LYS A 291 50.57 -66.92 -15.53
C LYS A 291 50.86 -67.97 -16.59
N LEU A 292 50.75 -67.58 -17.87
CA LEU A 292 51.09 -68.45 -19.00
C LEU A 292 52.60 -68.29 -19.27
N ALA A 293 53.35 -69.38 -19.16
CA ALA A 293 54.71 -69.43 -19.68
C ALA A 293 54.64 -69.68 -21.20
N LEU A 294 55.45 -68.97 -21.99
CA LEU A 294 55.47 -69.06 -23.46
C LEU A 294 55.93 -70.43 -23.98
N GLU A 295 56.53 -71.26 -23.12
CA GLU A 295 57.26 -72.47 -23.48
C GLU A 295 56.41 -73.75 -23.42
N ASP A 296 55.23 -73.73 -22.76
CA ASP A 296 54.36 -74.91 -22.56
C ASP A 296 53.06 -74.89 -23.39
N LEU A 297 53.04 -74.12 -24.48
CA LEU A 297 51.83 -73.78 -25.21
C LEU A 297 51.47 -74.80 -26.31
N ASP A 298 51.11 -76.01 -25.91
CA ASP A 298 50.58 -77.02 -26.83
C ASP A 298 49.23 -76.54 -27.42
N THR A 299 49.04 -76.78 -28.73
CA THR A 299 47.79 -76.44 -29.46
C THR A 299 46.55 -77.06 -28.82
N PHE A 300 46.69 -78.26 -28.26
CA PHE A 300 45.66 -78.97 -27.51
C PHE A 300 45.27 -78.24 -26.21
N LYS A 301 46.25 -77.89 -25.35
CA LYS A 301 46.02 -77.12 -24.12
C LYS A 301 45.36 -75.77 -24.39
N LEU A 302 45.77 -75.08 -25.47
CA LEU A 302 45.12 -73.84 -25.90
C LEU A 302 43.64 -74.02 -26.23
N LEU A 303 43.27 -75.11 -26.88
CA LEU A 303 41.87 -75.45 -27.17
C LEU A 303 41.10 -75.82 -25.90
N ALA A 304 41.72 -76.49 -24.94
CA ALA A 304 41.12 -76.79 -23.64
C ALA A 304 40.84 -75.50 -22.84
N TYR A 305 41.80 -74.57 -22.78
CA TYR A 305 41.63 -73.26 -22.15
C TYR A 305 40.57 -72.40 -22.85
N ALA A 306 40.58 -72.37 -24.19
CA ALA A 306 39.57 -71.65 -24.96
C ALA A 306 38.16 -72.21 -24.71
N THR A 307 38.02 -73.54 -24.63
CA THR A 307 36.74 -74.19 -24.30
C THR A 307 36.27 -73.79 -22.90
N TYR A 308 37.18 -73.85 -21.92
CA TYR A 308 36.88 -73.46 -20.54
C TYR A 308 36.43 -72.00 -20.42
N SER A 309 37.11 -71.07 -21.11
CA SER A 309 36.74 -69.65 -21.13
C SER A 309 35.40 -69.42 -21.83
N LEU A 310 35.15 -70.06 -22.97
CA LEU A 310 33.84 -69.99 -23.64
C LEU A 310 32.73 -70.52 -22.75
N GLU A 311 33.03 -71.54 -21.95
CA GLU A 311 32.02 -72.14 -21.09
C GLU A 311 31.51 -71.19 -20.00
N ARG A 312 32.41 -70.33 -19.53
CA ARG A 312 32.14 -69.29 -18.53
C ARG A 312 31.55 -68.00 -19.11
N GLY A 313 31.50 -67.88 -20.44
CA GLY A 313 31.04 -66.67 -21.13
C GLY A 313 32.14 -65.65 -21.41
N ASP A 314 33.40 -65.99 -21.17
CA ASP A 314 34.55 -65.10 -21.40
C ASP A 314 35.06 -65.25 -22.85
N LEU A 315 34.32 -64.67 -23.80
CA LEU A 315 34.68 -64.70 -25.22
C LEU A 315 36.03 -64.03 -25.50
N GLU A 316 36.38 -62.97 -24.77
CA GLU A 316 37.65 -62.26 -24.93
C GLU A 316 38.87 -63.14 -24.63
N LEU A 317 38.82 -63.88 -23.52
CA LEU A 317 39.90 -64.79 -23.13
C LEU A 317 40.00 -65.95 -24.13
N ALA A 318 38.86 -66.49 -24.56
CA ALA A 318 38.84 -67.53 -25.58
C ALA A 318 39.45 -67.05 -26.91
N ALA A 319 39.09 -65.85 -27.38
CA ALA A 319 39.66 -65.27 -28.59
C ALA A 319 41.18 -65.07 -28.47
N LYS A 320 41.69 -64.70 -27.29
CA LYS A 320 43.14 -64.58 -27.03
C LYS A 320 43.85 -65.93 -27.14
N PHE A 321 43.31 -66.99 -26.56
CA PHE A 321 43.88 -68.35 -26.65
C PHE A 321 43.86 -68.89 -28.08
N VAL A 322 42.75 -68.68 -28.81
CA VAL A 322 42.63 -69.12 -30.21
C VAL A 322 43.56 -68.30 -31.12
N ASN A 323 43.81 -67.03 -30.80
CA ASN A 323 44.76 -66.19 -31.54
C ASN A 323 46.22 -66.63 -31.36
N GLN A 324 46.54 -67.34 -30.27
CA GLN A 324 47.87 -67.87 -29.99
C GLN A 324 48.17 -69.19 -30.73
N LEU A 325 47.17 -69.79 -31.39
CA LEU A 325 47.37 -70.92 -32.29
C LEU A 325 48.31 -70.52 -33.44
N ARG A 326 49.14 -71.47 -33.90
CA ARG A 326 50.12 -71.28 -34.96
C ARG A 326 49.87 -72.24 -36.13
N GLY A 327 50.38 -71.93 -37.32
CA GLY A 327 50.25 -72.81 -38.48
C GLY A 327 48.85 -72.92 -39.06
N GLU A 328 48.56 -74.07 -39.65
CA GLU A 328 47.28 -74.32 -40.33
C GLU A 328 46.09 -74.33 -39.34
N SER A 329 46.36 -74.64 -38.06
CA SER A 329 45.39 -74.57 -36.97
C SER A 329 44.83 -73.15 -36.78
N GLN A 330 45.66 -72.13 -36.96
CA GLN A 330 45.27 -70.72 -36.90
C GLN A 330 44.42 -70.32 -38.11
N ARG A 331 44.76 -70.82 -39.31
CA ARG A 331 44.02 -70.52 -40.55
C ARG A 331 42.59 -71.03 -40.49
N VAL A 332 42.39 -72.26 -40.00
CA VAL A 332 41.05 -72.84 -39.80
C VAL A 332 40.25 -72.06 -38.75
N ALA A 333 40.92 -71.56 -37.71
CA ALA A 333 40.28 -70.76 -36.67
C ALA A 333 40.10 -69.27 -37.06
N GLN A 334 40.70 -68.81 -38.16
CA GLN A 334 40.76 -67.40 -38.54
C GLN A 334 39.37 -66.80 -38.79
N ASP A 335 38.48 -67.55 -39.45
CA ASP A 335 37.13 -67.08 -39.72
C ASP A 335 36.32 -66.92 -38.43
N TRP A 336 36.47 -67.85 -37.49
CA TRP A 336 35.86 -67.71 -36.17
C TRP A 336 36.46 -66.56 -35.38
N LEU A 337 37.77 -66.36 -35.45
CA LEU A 337 38.45 -65.23 -34.81
C LEU A 337 37.99 -63.89 -35.37
N LYS A 338 37.77 -63.77 -36.68
CA LYS A 338 37.21 -62.55 -37.29
C LYS A 338 35.81 -62.28 -36.75
N GLU A 339 34.94 -63.28 -36.74
CA GLU A 339 33.59 -63.15 -36.19
C GLU A 339 33.59 -62.82 -34.69
N ALA A 340 34.45 -63.48 -33.91
CA ALA A 340 34.63 -63.18 -32.50
C ALA A 340 35.12 -61.75 -32.27
N ARG A 341 36.09 -61.25 -33.06
CA ARG A 341 36.55 -59.86 -32.95
C ARG A 341 35.45 -58.86 -33.28
N LEU A 342 34.70 -59.06 -34.37
CA LEU A 342 33.57 -58.20 -34.74
C LEU A 342 32.52 -58.12 -33.62
N THR A 343 32.22 -59.26 -32.99
CA THR A 343 31.26 -59.32 -31.87
C THR A 343 31.78 -58.59 -30.63
N LEU A 344 33.08 -58.73 -30.32
CA LEU A 344 33.71 -58.06 -29.19
C LEU A 344 33.85 -56.55 -29.40
N GLU A 345 34.30 -56.11 -30.57
CA GLU A 345 34.42 -54.68 -30.93
C GLU A 345 33.06 -53.98 -30.82
N THR A 346 32.01 -54.61 -31.34
CA THR A 346 30.67 -54.03 -31.28
C THR A 346 30.09 -54.06 -29.86
N LYS A 347 30.27 -55.17 -29.13
CA LYS A 347 29.84 -55.25 -27.72
C LYS A 347 30.55 -54.21 -26.86
N GLN A 348 31.85 -53.99 -27.09
CA GLN A 348 32.61 -52.95 -26.42
C GLN A 348 32.08 -51.55 -26.76
N ALA A 349 31.87 -51.24 -28.04
CA ALA A 349 31.30 -49.95 -28.45
C ALA A 349 29.91 -49.71 -27.83
N ILE A 350 29.03 -50.71 -27.82
CA ILE A 350 27.69 -50.64 -27.21
C ILE A 350 27.79 -50.49 -25.69
N SER A 351 28.72 -51.19 -25.02
CA SER A 351 28.91 -51.07 -23.58
C SER A 351 29.39 -49.68 -23.17
N LEU A 352 30.27 -49.06 -23.98
CA LEU A 352 30.73 -47.69 -23.78
C LEU A 352 29.60 -46.68 -24.04
N LEU A 353 28.79 -46.90 -25.09
CA LEU A 353 27.59 -46.09 -25.35
C LEU A 353 26.56 -46.21 -24.23
N SER A 354 26.37 -47.40 -23.65
CA SER A 354 25.47 -47.63 -22.52
C SER A 354 25.98 -46.95 -21.25
N ALA A 355 27.27 -47.09 -20.95
CA ALA A 355 27.90 -46.38 -19.83
C ALA A 355 27.77 -44.86 -19.98
N HIS A 356 27.98 -44.35 -21.19
CA HIS A 356 27.81 -42.93 -21.50
C HIS A 356 26.34 -42.48 -21.37
N ALA A 357 25.39 -43.22 -21.96
CA ALA A 357 23.97 -42.90 -21.86
C ALA A 357 23.48 -42.90 -20.41
N ASN A 358 23.95 -43.84 -19.59
CA ASN A 358 23.66 -43.87 -18.15
C ASN A 358 24.28 -42.67 -17.43
N ALA A 359 25.52 -42.30 -17.75
CA ALA A 359 26.18 -41.13 -17.15
C ALA A 359 25.48 -39.81 -17.53
N VAL A 360 25.08 -39.66 -18.79
CA VAL A 360 24.33 -38.49 -19.27
C VAL A 360 22.95 -38.44 -18.62
N GLY A 361 22.24 -39.57 -18.56
CA GLY A 361 20.94 -39.65 -17.88
C GLY A 361 21.02 -39.25 -16.41
N LEU A 362 22.01 -39.76 -15.67
CA LEU A 362 22.24 -39.38 -14.27
C LEU A 362 22.61 -37.90 -14.12
N GLY A 363 23.44 -37.37 -15.03
CA GLY A 363 23.81 -35.95 -15.06
C GLY A 363 22.60 -35.02 -15.20
N THR A 364 21.65 -35.38 -16.07
CA THR A 364 20.42 -34.58 -16.29
C THR A 364 19.41 -34.66 -15.15
N THR A 365 19.49 -35.67 -14.27
CA THR A 365 18.59 -35.77 -13.10
C THR A 365 19.09 -35.02 -11.86
N GLN A 366 20.35 -34.55 -11.87
CA GLN A 366 20.97 -33.88 -10.73
C GLN A 366 21.05 -32.36 -10.88
N SER A 367 20.69 -31.80 -12.05
CA SER A 367 20.51 -30.36 -12.21
C SER A 367 19.23 -29.92 -11.48
N PRO A 368 19.34 -29.12 -10.40
CA PRO A 368 18.18 -28.63 -9.65
C PRO A 368 17.33 -27.64 -10.43
#